data_AF-A0ABD0QLP8-F1
#
_entry.id   AF-A0ABD0QLP8-F1
#
_cell.length_a   1.000
_cell.length_b   1.000
_cell.length_c   1.000
_cell.angle_alpha   90.00
_cell.angle_beta   90.00
_cell.angle_gamma   90.00
#
_symmetry.space_group_name_H-M   'P 1'
#
loop_
_entity.id
_entity.type
_entity.pdbx_description
1 polymer ?
#
loop_
_entity_poly.entity_id
_entity_poly.type
_entity_poly.pdbx_seq_one_letter_code
_entity_poly.pdbx_strand_id
1 'polypeptide(L)' 'EERISRDSHYEQEGKVQFVIDAVYAMAHALHNMHQDLCPGATGVCDKMDPVEGRLLLSYIRSVNFN' A
#
# COMPACT_ATOMS: atom_id res chain seq x y z
N GLU A 1 -26.62 0.73 6.96
CA GLU A 1 -25.33 0.15 6.50
C GLU A 1 -25.60 -0.66 5.26
N GLU A 2 -24.96 -0.33 4.15
CA GLU A 2 -25.00 -1.17 2.94
C GLU A 2 -24.13 -2.40 3.17
N ARG A 3 -24.72 -3.59 2.99
CA ARG A 3 -24.00 -4.87 3.11
C ARG A 3 -23.87 -5.47 1.72
N ILE A 4 -22.64 -5.76 1.32
CA ILE A 4 -22.35 -6.49 0.08
C ILE A 4 -22.84 -7.93 0.27
N SER A 5 -24.07 -8.21 -0.19
CA SER A 5 -24.67 -9.55 -0.23
C SER A 5 -25.21 -9.79 -1.63
N ARG A 6 -25.26 -11.06 -2.06
CA ARG A 6 -25.82 -11.46 -3.36
C ARG A 6 -27.28 -11.02 -3.54
N ASP A 7 -28.00 -10.85 -2.44
CA ASP A 7 -29.41 -10.40 -2.42
C ASP A 7 -29.55 -8.89 -2.18
N SER A 8 -28.46 -8.13 -2.20
CA SER A 8 -28.49 -6.67 -2.00
C SER A 8 -28.60 -5.93 -3.33
N HIS A 9 -29.26 -4.77 -3.32
CA HIS A 9 -29.30 -3.83 -4.45
C HIS A 9 -27.97 -3.09 -4.69
N TYR A 10 -26.91 -3.46 -3.98
CA TYR A 10 -25.60 -2.82 -4.12
C TYR A 10 -24.97 -3.20 -5.46
N GLU A 11 -24.79 -2.23 -6.34
CA GLU A 11 -23.95 -2.36 -7.53
C GLU A 11 -22.53 -1.92 -7.18
N GLN A 12 -21.58 -2.84 -7.31
CA GLN A 12 -20.18 -2.51 -7.08
C GLN A 12 -19.69 -1.54 -8.15
N GLU A 13 -19.07 -0.44 -7.71
CA GLU A 13 -18.45 0.50 -8.63
C GLU A 13 -17.28 -0.18 -9.35
N GLY A 14 -17.26 -0.08 -10.69
CA GLY A 14 -16.36 -0.85 -11.56
C GLY A 14 -14.87 -0.48 -11.46
N LYS A 15 -14.50 0.50 -10.65
CA LYS A 15 -13.14 1.00 -10.44
C LYS A 15 -12.62 0.75 -9.02
N VAL A 16 -13.37 0.04 -8.16
CA VAL A 16 -12.92 -0.35 -6.83
C VAL A 16 -11.58 -1.09 -6.88
N GLN A 17 -11.32 -1.88 -7.93
CA GLN A 17 -10.03 -2.56 -8.12
C GLN A 17 -8.86 -1.56 -8.21
N PHE A 18 -9.02 -0.42 -8.89
CA PHE A 18 -7.95 0.60 -8.96
C PHE A 18 -7.63 1.20 -7.60
N VAL A 19 -8.63 1.32 -6.72
CA VAL A 19 -8.42 1.80 -5.35
C VAL A 19 -7.66 0.75 -4.53
N ILE A 20 -8.02 -0.53 -4.68
CA ILE A 20 -7.33 -1.64 -4.04
C ILE A 20 -5.86 -1.65 -4.50
N ASP A 21 -5.63 -1.64 -5.81
CA ASP A 21 -4.28 -1.67 -6.39
C ASP A 21 -3.43 -0.48 -5.94
N ALA A 22 -4.02 0.73 -5.85
CA ALA A 22 -3.31 1.91 -5.36
C ALA A 22 -2.85 1.77 -3.90
N VAL A 23 -3.70 1.21 -3.03
CA VAL A 23 -3.36 0.98 -1.62
C VAL A 23 -2.30 -0.13 -1.49
N TYR A 24 -2.45 -1.22 -2.24
CA TYR A 24 -1.45 -2.29 -2.27
C TYR A 24 -0.10 -1.81 -2.79
N ALA A 25 -0.08 -0.97 -3.82
CA ALA A 25 1.15 -0.38 -4.34
C ALA A 25 1.90 0.42 -3.26
N MET A 26 1.19 1.22 -2.47
CA MET A 26 1.79 1.96 -1.36
C MET A 26 2.30 1.01 -0.26
N ALA A 27 1.54 -0.03 0.07
CA ALA A 27 1.94 -1.01 1.08
C ALA A 27 3.23 -1.76 0.67
N HIS A 28 3.32 -2.19 -0.59
CA HIS A 28 4.53 -2.83 -1.12
C HIS A 28 5.73 -1.87 -1.15
N ALA A 29 5.52 -0.60 -1.51
CA ALA A 29 6.59 0.40 -1.50
C ALA A 29 7.17 0.60 -0.10
N LEU A 30 6.30 0.77 0.90
CA LEU A 30 6.70 0.94 2.30
C LEU A 30 7.35 -0.33 2.87
N HIS A 31 6.86 -1.51 2.48
CA HIS A 31 7.45 -2.78 2.88
C HIS A 31 8.88 -2.94 2.36
N ASN A 32 9.11 -2.67 1.08
CA ASN A 32 10.45 -2.73 0.48
C ASN A 32 11.40 -1.71 1.13
N MET A 33 10.92 -0.48 1.33
CA MET A 33 11.67 0.56 2.04
C MET A 33 12.04 0.14 3.47
N HIS A 34 11.12 -0.53 4.18
CA HIS A 34 11.37 -1.05 5.53
C HIS A 34 12.40 -2.16 5.57
N GLN A 35 12.33 -3.11 4.64
CA GLN A 35 13.32 -4.19 4.53
C GLN A 35 14.73 -3.65 4.28
N ASP A 36 14.86 -2.61 3.46
CA ASP A 36 16.15 -2.01 3.13
C ASP A 36 16.71 -1.13 4.25
N LEU A 37 15.87 -0.28 4.87
CA LEU A 37 16.33 0.71 5.84
C LEU A 37 16.35 0.20 7.28
N CYS A 38 15.47 -0.74 7.62
CA CYS A 38 15.24 -1.23 8.97
C CYS A 38 15.38 -2.78 9.07
N PRO A 39 16.50 -3.37 8.62
CA PRO A 39 16.67 -4.82 8.62
C PRO A 39 16.60 -5.41 10.04
N GLY A 40 15.72 -6.39 10.24
CA GLY A 40 15.52 -7.06 11.53
C GLY A 40 14.69 -6.29 12.56
N ALA A 41 14.21 -5.08 12.24
CA ALA A 41 13.29 -4.35 13.09
C ALA A 41 11.85 -4.84 12.91
N THR A 42 11.08 -4.91 13.99
CA THR A 42 9.65 -5.27 13.97
C THR A 42 8.74 -4.07 13.67
N GLY A 43 9.30 -2.85 13.68
CA GLY A 43 8.58 -1.60 13.42
C GLY A 43 9.43 -0.61 12.64
N VAL A 44 8.92 0.61 12.52
CA VAL A 44 9.62 1.72 11.85
C VAL A 44 10.86 2.10 12.67
N CYS A 45 12.00 2.29 12.00
CA CYS A 45 13.24 2.75 12.60
C CYS A 45 13.49 4.23 12.28
N ASP A 46 14.47 4.85 12.94
CA ASP A 46 14.79 6.29 12.80
C ASP A 46 15.09 6.74 11.35
N LYS A 47 15.48 5.83 10.46
CA LYS A 47 15.70 6.12 9.04
C LYS A 47 14.41 6.28 8.23
N MET A 48 13.29 5.87 8.79
CA MET A 48 11.95 5.95 8.21
C MET A 48 11.03 6.85 9.04
N ASP A 49 11.52 7.51 10.09
CA ASP A 49 10.73 8.43 10.92
C ASP A 49 11.48 9.78 11.11
N PRO A 50 11.17 10.81 10.31
CA PRO A 50 10.14 10.85 9.27
C PRO A 50 10.61 10.20 7.95
N VAL A 51 9.66 9.71 7.16
CA VAL A 51 9.93 9.19 5.80
C VAL A 51 10.38 10.30 4.86
N GLU A 52 11.51 10.10 4.16
CA GLU A 52 11.94 10.99 3.09
C GLU A 52 11.10 10.77 1.80
N GLY A 53 10.33 11.77 1.38
CA GLY A 53 9.38 11.62 0.27
C GLY A 53 10.01 11.30 -1.10
N ARG A 54 11.23 11.79 -1.40
CA ARG A 54 11.92 11.47 -2.66
C ARG A 54 12.36 10.02 -2.72
N LEU A 55 12.83 9.50 -1.59
CA LEU A 55 13.18 8.09 -1.43
C LEU A 55 11.93 7.20 -1.50
N LEU A 56 10.86 7.56 -0.81
CA LEU A 56 9.58 6.83 -0.93
C LEU A 56 9.08 6.80 -2.38
N LEU A 57 9.20 7.91 -3.11
CA LEU A 57 8.81 7.98 -4.52
C LEU A 57 9.61 7.00 -5.40
N SER A 58 10.90 6.77 -5.13
CA SER A 58 11.64 5.75 -5.87
C SER A 58 11.13 4.35 -5.59
N TYR A 59 10.77 4.03 -4.33
CA TYR A 59 10.16 2.76 -3.99
C TYR A 59 8.80 2.58 -4.67
N ILE A 60 7.91 3.59 -4.63
CA ILE A 60 6.60 3.54 -5.31
C ILE A 60 6.76 3.24 -6.81
N ARG A 61 7.75 3.84 -7.47
CA ARG A 61 8.01 3.64 -8.91
C ARG A 61 8.60 2.27 -9.24
N SER A 62 9.18 1.57 -8.28
CA SER A 62 9.79 0.26 -8.47
C SER A 62 8.91 -0.91 -8.01
N VAL A 63 7.72 -0.64 -7.47
CA VAL A 63 6.80 -1.69 -7.03
C VAL A 63 6.30 -2.52 -8.22
N ASN A 64 6.30 -3.84 -8.04
CA ASN A 64 5.71 -4.81 -8.95
C ASN A 64 5.04 -5.92 -8.13
N PHE A 65 3.73 -6.08 -8.28
CA PHE A 65 2.93 -7.13 -7.62
C PHE A 65 1.78 -7.54 -8.55
N ASN A 66 1.24 -8.74 -8.34
CA ASN A 66 0.15 -9.32 -9.13
C ASN A 66 -1.17 -9.26 -8.36
#